data_AF-R7UFL5-F1
#
_entry.id   AF-R7UFL5-F1
#
_cell.length_a   1.000
_cell.length_b   1.000
_cell.length_c   1.000
_cell.angle_alpha   90.00
_cell.angle_beta   90.00
_cell.angle_gamma   90.00
#
_symmetry.space_group_name_H-M   'P 1'
#
loop_
_entity.id
_entity.type
_entity.pdbx_description
1 polymer ?
#
loop_
_entity_poly.entity_id
_entity_poly.type
_entity_poly.pdbx_seq_one_letter_code
_entity_poly.pdbx_strand_id
1 'polypeptide(L)' 'DGVWINWTQWSTCSASCGGGTTFRQRACAGQSGHGLPCEGQATQHDFCEREQCP' A
#
# COMPACT_ATOMS: atom_id res chain seq x y z
N ASP A 1 21.05 -2.18 6.01
CA ASP A 1 20.02 -1.78 5.03
C ASP A 1 18.66 -1.71 5.63
N GLY A 2 17.83 -0.79 5.14
CA GLY A 2 16.41 -0.77 5.45
C GLY A 2 15.73 -1.96 4.79
N VAL A 3 15.04 -2.77 5.60
CA VAL A 3 14.27 -3.91 5.12
C VAL A 3 12.80 -3.53 5.11
N TRP A 4 12.12 -3.69 3.97
CA TRP A 4 10.68 -3.51 3.91
C TRP A 4 9.98 -4.57 4.74
N ILE A 5 9.11 -4.17 5.66
CA ILE A 5 8.18 -5.11 6.28
C ILE A 5 7.14 -5.54 5.24
N ASN A 6 6.44 -6.64 5.55
CA ASN A 6 5.32 -7.08 4.73
C ASN A 6 4.30 -5.95 4.53
N TRP A 7 3.75 -5.89 3.32
CA TRP A 7 2.66 -4.98 3.02
C TRP A 7 1.48 -5.23 3.97
N THR A 8 0.85 -4.14 4.40
CA THR A 8 -0.45 -4.20 5.04
C THR A 8 -1.48 -4.77 4.09
N GLN A 9 -2.61 -5.19 4.64
CA GLN A 9 -3.78 -5.48 3.83
C GLN A 9 -4.18 -4.24 3.02
N TRP A 10 -4.70 -4.49 1.82
CA TRP A 10 -5.32 -3.46 1.00
C TRP A 10 -6.43 -2.77 1.78
N SER A 11 -6.48 -1.44 1.66
CA SER A 11 -7.57 -0.64 2.19
C SER A 11 -8.88 -1.06 1.54
N THR A 12 -9.99 -0.72 2.19
CA THR A 12 -11.29 -0.78 1.52
C THR A 12 -11.23 0.02 0.23
N CYS A 13 -11.84 -0.53 -0.81
CA CYS A 13 -12.02 0.17 -2.08
C CYS A 13 -12.69 1.52 -1.83
N SER A 14 -12.20 2.59 -2.46
CA SER A 14 -12.77 3.93 -2.34
C SER A 14 -14.21 3.97 -2.83
N ALA A 15 -14.55 3.11 -3.80
CA ALA A 15 -15.89 2.95 -4.31
C ALA A 15 -16.60 1.78 -3.61
N SER A 16 -17.88 1.97 -3.30
CA SER A 16 -18.75 0.91 -2.81
C SER A 16 -19.26 0.00 -3.93
N CYS A 17 -19.33 0.51 -5.17
CA CYS A 17 -19.76 -0.19 -6.38
C CYS A 17 -18.99 0.33 -7.62
N GLY A 18 -18.97 -0.45 -8.70
CA GLY A 18 -18.25 -0.14 -9.94
C GLY A 18 -16.72 -0.17 -9.77
N GLY A 19 -16.03 0.76 -10.43
CA GLY A 19 -14.57 0.88 -10.33
C GLY A 19 -14.14 1.87 -9.24
N GLY A 20 -13.16 1.50 -8.44
CA GLY A 20 -12.56 2.37 -7.43
C GLY A 20 -11.06 2.16 -7.27
N THR A 21 -10.50 2.77 -6.24
CA THR A 21 -9.06 2.67 -5.94
C THR A 21 -8.88 2.13 -4.54
N THR A 22 -7.89 1.26 -4.37
CA THR A 22 -7.43 0.78 -3.07
C THR A 22 -5.96 1.16 -2.89
N PHE A 23 -5.52 1.23 -1.63
CA PHE A 23 -4.13 1.46 -1.32
C PHE A 23 -3.65 0.51 -0.22
N ARG A 24 -2.36 0.21 -0.20
CA ARG A 24 -1.71 -0.50 0.89
C ARG A 24 -0.41 0.19 1.26
N GLN A 25 0.04 -0.03 2.49
CA GLN A 25 1.24 0.59 3.01
C GLN A 25 2.19 -0.47 3.54
N ARG A 26 3.48 -0.16 3.60
CA ARG A 26 4.50 -0.97 4.25
C ARG A 26 5.43 -0.06 5.03
N ALA A 27 5.89 -0.53 6.17
CA ALA A 27 6.92 0.18 6.94
C ALA A 27 8.32 -0.23 6.49
N CYS A 28 9.27 0.68 6.62
CA CYS A 28 10.67 0.37 6.46
C CYS A 28 11.23 0.03 7.85
N ALA A 29 11.59 -1.23 8.08
CA ALA A 29 12.38 -1.63 9.24
C ALA A 29 13.86 -1.33 8.92
N GLY A 30 14.27 -0.09 9.19
CA GLY A 30 15.65 0.37 9.04
C GLY A 30 16.13 1.08 10.29
N GLN A 31 17.40 0.88 10.62
CA GLN A 31 18.05 1.59 11.71
C GLN A 31 18.17 3.09 11.37
N SER A 32 17.33 3.88 12.02
CA SER A 32 17.26 5.34 11.91
C SER A 32 18.63 5.94 12.17
N GLY A 33 19.29 6.40 11.10
CA GLY A 33 20.51 7.21 11.16
C GLY A 33 21.80 6.58 10.61
N HIS A 34 21.86 5.25 10.43
CA HIS A 34 23.10 4.58 9.98
C HIS A 34 22.91 3.47 8.93
N GLY A 35 21.68 3.28 8.41
CA GLY A 35 21.39 2.31 7.35
C GLY A 35 20.88 2.98 6.07
N LEU A 36 21.03 2.29 4.93
CA LEU A 36 20.41 2.72 3.67
C LEU A 36 18.88 2.80 3.82
N PRO A 37 18.21 3.82 3.28
CA PRO A 37 16.76 3.89 3.26
C PRO A 37 16.19 2.74 2.44
N CYS A 38 14.96 2.29 2.75
CA CYS A 38 14.32 1.29 1.92
C CYS A 38 14.03 1.85 0.52
N GLU A 39 14.50 1.18 -0.53
CA GLU A 39 14.30 1.64 -1.90
C GLU A 39 12.86 1.36 -2.38
N GLY A 40 12.23 2.39 -2.96
CA GLY A 40 10.87 2.34 -3.48
C GLY A 40 9.83 3.02 -2.59
N GLN A 41 8.56 2.89 -2.95
CA GLN A 41 7.46 3.58 -2.28
C GLN A 41 6.98 2.82 -1.04
N ALA A 42 6.66 3.55 0.04
CA ALA A 42 6.05 3.02 1.25
C ALA A 42 4.52 2.79 1.11
N THR A 43 3.90 3.40 0.11
CA THR A 43 2.47 3.28 -0.22
C THR A 43 2.36 2.76 -1.63
N GLN A 44 1.37 1.91 -1.91
CA GLN A 44 1.03 1.47 -3.26
C GLN A 44 -0.46 1.69 -3.48
N HIS A 45 -0.81 2.14 -4.68
CA HIS A 45 -2.19 2.30 -5.13
C HIS A 45 -2.49 1.29 -6.23
N ASP A 46 -3.70 0.75 -6.22
CA ASP A 46 -4.17 -0.20 -7.22
C ASP A 46 -5.67 0.02 -7.50
N PHE A 47 -6.14 -0.50 -8.64
CA PHE A 47 -7.54 -0.44 -9.02
C PHE A 47 -8.30 -1.58 -8.36
N CYS A 48 -9.50 -1.30 -7.86
CA CYS A 48 -10.39 -2.31 -7.32
C CYS A 48 -11.72 -2.29 -8.09
N GLU A 49 -12.14 -3.48 -8.51
CA GLU A 49 -13.43 -3.71 -9.14
C GLU A 49 -14.42 -4.19 -8.07
N ARG A 50 -15.49 -3.43 -7.89
CA ARG A 50 -16.66 -3.79 -7.09
C ARG A 50 -17.82 -4.15 -8.01
N GLU A 51 -18.85 -4.74 -7.42
CA GLU A 51 -20.09 -5.06 -8.14
C GLU A 51 -20.65 -3.81 -8.83
N GLN A 52 -21.25 -3.99 -10.01
CA GLN A 52 -21.84 -2.88 -10.75
C GLN A 52 -22.85 -2.14 -9.87
N CYS A 53 -22.78 -0.81 -9.92
CA CYS A 53 -23.72 0.02 -9.20
C CYS A 53 -25.16 -0.27 -9.68
N PRO A 54 -26.13 -0.40 -8.76
CA PRO A 54 -27.53 -0.66 -9.10
C PRO A 54 -28.17 0.52 -9.85
#